data_AF-A0A969P1G5-F1
#
_entry.id   AF-A0A969P1G5-F1
#
_cell.length_a   1.000
_cell.length_b   1.000
_cell.length_c   1.000
_cell.angle_alpha   90.00
_cell.angle_beta   90.00
_cell.angle_gamma   90.00
#
_symmetry.space_group_name_H-M   'P 1'
#
loop_
_entity.id
_entity.type
_entity.pdbx_description
1 polymer ?
#
loop_
_entity_poly.entity_id
_entity_poly.type
_entity_poly.pdbx_seq_one_letter_code
_entity_poly.pdbx_strand_id
1 'polypeptide(L)' 'MGIITTEQIAEYMERMIAEDFLAGNTARIHRIQIAAGVIMDAAESFGDKDGTYKFRVVAAHAANKQEEIERIG' A
#
# COMPACT_ATOMS: atom_id res chain seq x y z
N MET A 1 -1.95 -22.78 -12.04
CA MET A 1 -1.53 -21.36 -11.99
C MET A 1 -2.67 -20.61 -11.30
N GLY A 2 -2.45 -20.11 -10.08
CA GLY A 2 -3.49 -19.42 -9.32
C GLY A 2 -3.69 -18.00 -9.82
N ILE A 3 -4.93 -17.50 -9.76
CA ILE A 3 -5.23 -16.08 -9.96
C ILE A 3 -4.96 -15.37 -8.64
N ILE A 4 -4.21 -14.27 -8.69
CA ILE A 4 -3.98 -13.41 -7.53
C ILE A 4 -5.16 -12.43 -7.44
N THR A 5 -5.78 -12.32 -6.25
CA THR A 5 -6.87 -11.37 -6.02
C THR A 5 -6.35 -10.02 -5.52
N THR A 6 -7.17 -9.00 -5.61
CA THR A 6 -6.90 -7.66 -5.06
C THR A 6 -6.67 -7.70 -3.54
N GLU A 7 -7.40 -8.56 -2.81
CA GLU A 7 -7.18 -8.80 -1.37
C GLU A 7 -5.77 -9.30 -1.10
N GLN A 8 -5.33 -10.31 -1.85
CA GLN A 8 -4.00 -10.89 -1.67
C GLN A 8 -2.90 -9.88 -1.99
N ILE A 9 -3.14 -8.98 -2.95
CA ILE A 9 -2.21 -7.87 -3.26
C ILE A 9 -2.16 -6.88 -2.10
N ALA A 10 -3.32 -6.47 -1.56
CA ALA A 10 -3.38 -5.54 -0.43
C ALA A 10 -2.67 -6.12 0.81
N GLU A 11 -2.96 -7.38 1.17
CA GLU A 11 -2.29 -8.08 2.28
C GLU A 11 -0.77 -8.20 2.07
N TYR A 12 -0.35 -8.45 0.84
CA TYR A 12 1.08 -8.48 0.50
C TYR A 12 1.73 -7.11 0.67
N MET A 13 1.09 -6.03 0.20
CA MET A 13 1.59 -4.66 0.36
C MET A 13 1.70 -4.28 1.84
N GLU A 14 0.72 -4.62 2.66
CA GLU A 14 0.75 -4.37 4.12
C GLU A 14 1.95 -5.04 4.80
N ARG A 15 2.24 -6.30 4.44
CA ARG A 15 3.44 -6.99 4.95
C ARG A 15 4.74 -6.28 4.53
N MET A 16 4.82 -5.84 3.26
CA MET A 16 6.00 -5.12 2.79
C MET A 16 6.19 -3.78 3.51
N ILE A 17 5.10 -3.03 3.78
CA ILE A 17 5.17 -1.79 4.57
C ILE A 17 5.78 -2.07 5.94
N ALA A 18 5.33 -3.13 6.62
CA ALA A 18 5.86 -3.50 7.93
C ALA A 18 7.35 -3.89 7.88
N GLU A 19 7.75 -4.71 6.91
CA GLU A 19 9.14 -5.12 6.71
C GLU A 19 10.05 -3.93 6.40
N ASP A 20 9.63 -3.06 5.47
CA ASP A 20 10.42 -1.89 5.07
C ASP A 20 10.48 -0.83 6.16
N PHE A 21 9.43 -0.71 6.97
CA PHE A 21 9.44 0.19 8.13
C PHE A 21 10.50 -0.22 9.15
N LEU A 22 10.59 -1.52 9.47
CA LEU A 22 11.63 -2.04 10.36
C LEU A 22 13.03 -1.89 9.78
N ALA A 23 13.16 -1.92 8.45
CA ALA A 23 14.42 -1.71 7.74
C ALA A 23 14.78 -0.23 7.52
N GLY A 24 13.90 0.72 7.86
CA GLY A 24 14.08 2.15 7.56
C GLY A 24 14.07 2.47 6.06
N ASN A 25 13.48 1.62 5.22
CA ASN A 25 13.50 1.73 3.76
C ASN A 25 12.37 2.62 3.24
N THR A 26 12.48 3.93 3.48
CA THR A 26 11.48 4.93 3.07
C THR A 26 11.20 4.92 1.57
N ALA A 27 12.22 4.68 0.73
CA ALA A 27 12.07 4.63 -0.71
C ALA A 27 11.16 3.48 -1.18
N ARG A 28 11.18 2.33 -0.51
CA ARG A 28 10.29 1.20 -0.86
C ARG A 28 8.88 1.40 -0.31
N ILE A 29 8.73 1.98 0.88
CA ILE A 29 7.42 2.40 1.43
C ILE A 29 6.73 3.38 0.48
N HIS A 30 7.44 4.40 0.00
CA HIS A 30 6.89 5.36 -0.97
C HIS A 30 6.46 4.71 -2.29
N ARG A 31 7.19 3.70 -2.77
CA ARG A 31 6.78 2.93 -3.96
C ARG A 31 5.49 2.15 -3.72
N ILE A 32 5.30 1.59 -2.53
CA ILE A 32 4.08 0.89 -2.16
C ILE A 32 2.90 1.86 -2.14
N GLN A 33 3.07 3.05 -1.56
CA GLN A 33 2.05 4.09 -1.55
C GLN A 33 1.57 4.43 -2.98
N ILE A 34 2.50 4.68 -3.91
CA ILE A 34 2.17 4.98 -5.30
C ILE A 34 1.45 3.79 -5.95
N ALA A 35 1.96 2.57 -5.78
CA ALA A 35 1.35 1.39 -6.37
C ALA A 35 -0.07 1.14 -5.85
N ALA A 36 -0.30 1.32 -4.55
CA ALA A 36 -1.63 1.24 -3.95
C ALA A 36 -2.56 2.32 -4.53
N GLY A 37 -2.09 3.55 -4.71
CA GLY A 37 -2.84 4.62 -5.39
C GLY A 37 -3.28 4.23 -6.81
N VAL A 38 -2.38 3.66 -7.61
CA VAL A 38 -2.72 3.21 -8.98
C VAL A 38 -3.80 2.13 -8.98
N ILE A 39 -3.75 1.18 -8.05
CA ILE A 39 -4.76 0.12 -7.97
C ILE A 39 -6.10 0.67 -7.43
N MET A 40 -6.05 1.63 -6.50
CA MET A 40 -7.23 2.34 -6.02
C MET A 40 -7.95 3.04 -7.17
N ASP A 41 -7.23 3.80 -8.00
CA ASP A 41 -7.81 4.50 -9.15
C ASP A 41 -8.41 3.50 -10.16
N ALA A 42 -7.76 2.35 -10.36
CA ALA A 42 -8.29 1.27 -11.18
C ALA A 42 -9.59 0.71 -10.59
N ALA A 43 -9.61 0.36 -9.30
CA ALA A 43 -10.80 -0.15 -8.62
C ALA A 43 -11.98 0.84 -8.70
N GLU A 44 -11.70 2.13 -8.52
CA GLU A 44 -12.70 3.19 -8.64
C GLU A 44 -13.28 3.25 -10.06
N SER A 45 -12.44 3.15 -11.09
CA SER A 45 -12.86 3.18 -12.50
C SER A 45 -13.81 2.04 -12.89
N PHE A 46 -13.71 0.89 -12.20
CA PHE A 46 -14.58 -0.27 -12.40
C PHE A 46 -15.76 -0.32 -11.41
N GLY A 47 -15.91 0.67 -10.53
CA GLY A 47 -16.97 0.71 -9.52
C GLY A 47 -16.76 -0.26 -8.35
N ASP A 48 -15.56 -0.81 -8.18
CA ASP A 48 -15.19 -1.65 -7.04
C ASP A 48 -14.91 -0.78 -5.81
N LYS A 49 -15.96 -0.52 -5.04
CA LYS A 49 -15.89 0.29 -3.81
C LYS A 49 -15.03 -0.34 -2.73
N ASP A 50 -15.01 -1.66 -2.64
CA ASP A 50 -14.26 -2.37 -1.60
C ASP A 50 -12.77 -2.34 -1.92
N GLY A 51 -12.39 -2.64 -3.17
CA GLY A 51 -11.02 -2.47 -3.65
C GLY A 51 -10.52 -1.03 -3.49
N THR A 52 -11.35 -0.04 -3.88
CA THR A 52 -11.03 1.39 -3.70
C THR A 52 -10.71 1.71 -2.24
N TYR A 53 -11.59 1.30 -1.32
CA TYR A 53 -11.39 1.54 0.11
C TYR A 53 -10.13 0.85 0.63
N LYS A 54 -9.91 -0.42 0.29
CA LYS A 54 -8.75 -1.19 0.73
C LYS A 54 -7.44 -0.54 0.31
N PHE A 55 -7.28 -0.23 -0.98
CA PHE A 55 -6.04 0.35 -1.47
C PHE A 55 -5.82 1.79 -1.01
N ARG A 56 -6.90 2.54 -0.72
CA ARG A 56 -6.80 3.82 -0.01
C ARG A 56 -6.19 3.67 1.38
N VAL A 57 -6.61 2.65 2.13
CA VAL A 57 -6.06 2.36 3.47
C VAL A 57 -4.58 1.98 3.38
N VAL A 58 -4.20 1.12 2.44
CA VAL A 58 -2.79 0.74 2.21
C VAL A 58 -1.94 1.96 1.87
N ALA A 59 -2.40 2.82 0.96
CA ALA A 59 -1.68 4.03 0.59
C ALA A 59 -1.51 4.99 1.77
N ALA A 60 -2.56 5.19 2.56
CA ALA A 60 -2.50 6.03 3.77
C ALA A 60 -1.56 5.44 4.83
N HIS A 61 -1.57 4.12 5.03
CA HIS A 61 -0.68 3.45 5.98
C HIS A 61 0.79 3.60 5.56
N ALA A 62 1.11 3.41 4.28
CA ALA A 62 2.46 3.64 3.76
C ALA A 62 2.93 5.09 4.00
N ALA A 63 2.08 6.07 3.71
CA ALA A 63 2.40 7.49 3.95
C ALA A 63 2.70 7.77 5.43
N ASN A 64 1.85 7.25 6.34
CA ASN A 64 2.04 7.41 7.78
C ASN A 64 3.36 6.80 8.26
N LYS A 65 3.73 5.62 7.75
CA LYS A 65 5.00 4.95 8.14
C LYS A 65 6.23 5.64 7.59
N GLN A 66 6.14 6.21 6.39
CA GLN A 66 7.21 7.05 5.88
C GLN A 66 7.42 8.28 6.78
N GLU A 67 6.35 8.99 7.11
CA GLU A 67 6.41 10.16 7.99
C GLU A 67 6.96 9.81 9.39
N GLU A 68 6.59 8.64 9.93
CA GLU A 68 7.10 8.15 11.21
C GLU A 68 8.62 7.97 11.19
N ILE A 69 9.19 7.38 10.11
CA ILE A 69 10.64 7.26 9.96
C ILE A 69 11.30 8.64 9.86
N GLU A 70 10.72 9.53 9.05
CA GLU A 70 11.25 10.89 8.82
C GLU A 70 11.24 11.76 10.09
N ARG A 71 10.37 11.47 11.06
CA ARG A 71 10.32 12.17 12.35
C ARG A 71 11.31 11.63 13.39
N ILE A 72 11.78 10.39 13.23
CA ILE A 72 12.66 9.71 14.19
C ILE A 72 14.14 9.81 13.77
N GLY A 73 14.42 9.92 12.47
CA GLY A 73 15.75 10.15 11.90
C GLY A 73 16.23 11.59 12.04
#